data_AF-A0A7L2NG65-F1
#
_entry.id   AF-A0A7L2NG65-F1
#
_cell.length_a   1.000
_cell.length_b   1.000
_cell.length_c   1.000
_cell.angle_alpha   90.00
_cell.angle_beta   90.00
_cell.angle_gamma   90.00
#
_symmetry.space_group_name_H-M   'P 1'
#
loop_
_entity.id
_entity.type
_entity.pdbx_description
1 polymer ?
#
loop_
_entity_poly.entity_id
_entity_poly.type
_entity_poly.pdbx_seq_one_letter_code
_entity_poly.pdbx_strand_id
1 'polypeptide(L)'
;MLEGRQRGARVLWTLLWVAVVRSYNVDVGRPMIFQGPNGSFFGYSVLQHYHDSTRWVLVGAPKAESKYSASVQSPGAVFKCRVHTNPDRRCTELDMGRGNSRGMLCGKTCKEDRDDEWMGVSLARQPKADGSVLACAHRWKNIYYETEYILPHGFCNIVPPDLQSKGRKLLPCYEEYKKKYGEEHGSCQAGIAGFFTEELVIIGAPGSYYWTGTVKVLNLTDNTYYKLNDDAVIARRYTYLGYAVTAGHFSQPTTTDIVGGAPQDGGIGKVYIFRTDRQSGSLIKIFQASGKKMGSYFGSSLCAVDLNSDGLSDLLVGAPMFSEIRDEGQVTVYINRGNGVLEEQLTLDGDSAYNAHFGESMAALGDIDDDGFPDVAIGAPKEDNYIGAVYIYHGDANGIIPQYSMKLSGQTVNPKLRMFGQSISGGVDMDSNGYPDMTVGAFLSDNVVLLRSRPVITMNIAIFLPISINITAPQCHDGLQPVNCLNVTACFRFSGKHVPEEIGLNYNLTADVAKKEKSQQPRVYFVTSGETAGQITEKLQLSFMQEKCKHYLAYVK
;
A
#
# COMPACT_ATOMS: atom_id res chain seq x y z
N MET A 1 -27.21 -37.68 56.19
CA MET A 1 -26.46 -38.59 55.29
C MET A 1 -27.41 -39.08 54.23
N LEU A 2 -27.28 -38.57 53.00
CA LEU A 2 -27.56 -39.24 51.73
C LEU A 2 -27.30 -38.21 50.63
N GLU A 3 -26.14 -38.38 49.98
CA GLU A 3 -25.59 -37.54 48.93
C GLU A 3 -26.32 -37.78 47.60
N GLY A 4 -26.81 -36.70 46.97
CA GLY A 4 -27.28 -36.67 45.60
C GLY A 4 -26.17 -36.19 44.66
N ARG A 5 -25.58 -37.13 43.92
CA ARG A 5 -24.44 -36.96 43.01
C ARG A 5 -24.86 -36.28 41.70
N GLN A 6 -24.61 -34.98 41.55
CA GLN A 6 -24.70 -34.30 40.25
C GLN A 6 -23.47 -34.65 39.39
N ARG A 7 -23.70 -35.40 38.31
CA ARG A 7 -22.71 -35.65 37.26
C ARG A 7 -22.59 -34.40 36.39
N GLY A 8 -21.49 -33.65 36.53
CA GLY A 8 -21.11 -32.59 35.61
C GLY A 8 -20.75 -33.17 34.24
N ALA A 9 -21.48 -32.77 33.20
CA ALA A 9 -21.12 -33.03 31.82
C ALA A 9 -19.87 -32.22 31.46
N ARG A 10 -18.74 -32.90 31.22
CA ARG A 10 -17.56 -32.30 30.62
C ARG A 10 -17.81 -32.12 29.13
N VAL A 11 -18.18 -30.91 28.72
CA VAL A 11 -18.18 -30.50 27.32
C VAL A 11 -16.72 -30.38 26.89
N LEU A 12 -16.24 -31.38 26.15
CA LEU A 12 -14.91 -31.38 25.55
C LEU A 12 -14.96 -30.45 24.33
N TRP A 13 -14.52 -29.20 24.50
CA TRP A 13 -14.28 -28.31 23.37
C TRP A 13 -13.01 -28.78 22.64
N THR A 14 -13.18 -29.59 21.60
CA THR A 14 -12.11 -29.86 20.65
C THR A 14 -11.88 -28.60 19.82
N LEU A 15 -10.88 -27.81 20.20
CA LEU A 15 -10.29 -26.77 19.37
C LEU A 15 -9.74 -27.40 18.10
N LEU A 16 -10.52 -27.32 17.02
CA LEU A 16 -10.08 -27.64 15.68
C LEU A 16 -9.13 -26.53 15.25
N TRP A 17 -7.83 -26.80 15.32
CA TRP A 17 -6.82 -25.95 14.69
C TRP A 17 -6.94 -26.12 13.17
N VAL A 18 -7.79 -25.32 12.53
CA VAL A 18 -7.61 -25.03 11.11
C VAL A 18 -6.39 -24.13 11.05
N ALA A 19 -5.26 -24.69 10.63
CA ALA A 19 -4.12 -23.90 10.19
C ALA A 19 -4.55 -23.17 8.91
N VAL A 20 -5.25 -22.04 9.06
CA VAL A 20 -5.39 -21.08 7.98
C VAL A 20 -4.01 -20.54 7.77
N VAL A 21 -3.31 -21.03 6.74
CA VAL A 21 -2.04 -20.47 6.31
C VAL A 21 -2.33 -19.08 5.75
N ARG A 22 -2.37 -18.07 6.64
CA ARG A 22 -2.42 -16.65 6.27
C ARG A 22 -1.01 -16.20 5.96
N SER A 23 -0.51 -16.62 4.82
CA SER A 23 0.74 -16.12 4.25
C SER A 23 0.54 -16.18 2.75
N TYR A 24 0.33 -15.05 2.12
CA TYR A 24 0.63 -14.95 0.72
C TYR A 24 1.80 -13.99 0.55
N ASN A 25 2.70 -14.50 -0.29
CA ASN A 25 4.01 -14.08 -0.77
C ASN A 25 4.91 -13.04 -0.05
N VAL A 26 4.50 -12.23 0.92
CA VAL A 26 5.41 -11.29 1.61
C VAL A 26 6.20 -11.98 2.74
N ASP A 27 7.54 -11.91 2.69
CA ASP A 27 8.42 -12.54 3.67
C ASP A 27 8.57 -11.73 4.97
N VAL A 28 7.84 -12.16 6.00
CA VAL A 28 7.98 -11.64 7.37
C VAL A 28 9.11 -12.27 8.19
N GLY A 29 9.70 -13.37 7.71
CA GLY A 29 10.73 -14.11 8.44
C GLY A 29 12.12 -13.51 8.32
N ARG A 30 12.39 -12.76 7.24
CA ARG A 30 13.69 -12.10 6.99
C ARG A 30 13.53 -10.64 6.57
N PRO A 31 12.90 -9.80 7.41
CA PRO A 31 12.73 -8.39 7.12
C PRO A 31 14.07 -7.65 7.18
N MET A 32 14.22 -6.63 6.33
CA MET A 32 15.36 -5.72 6.38
C MET A 32 14.96 -4.44 7.10
N ILE A 33 15.55 -4.22 8.27
CA ILE A 33 15.16 -3.11 9.16
C ILE A 33 16.28 -2.08 9.17
N PHE A 34 15.93 -0.85 8.82
CA PHE A 34 16.79 0.33 8.88
C PHE A 34 16.38 1.17 10.08
N GLN A 35 17.37 1.59 10.88
CA GLN A 35 17.17 2.42 12.05
C GLN A 35 17.78 3.81 11.82
N GLY A 36 17.02 4.85 12.12
CA GLY A 36 17.44 6.24 12.03
C GLY A 36 17.87 6.85 13.38
N PRO A 37 18.16 8.15 13.39
CA PRO A 37 18.42 8.89 14.61
C PRO A 37 17.20 8.93 15.54
N ASN A 38 17.40 8.80 16.85
CA ASN A 38 16.31 8.80 17.82
C ASN A 38 15.56 10.13 17.86
N GLY A 39 14.23 10.07 17.90
CA GLY A 39 13.35 11.23 17.99
C GLY A 39 13.26 12.05 16.70
N SER A 40 13.82 11.55 15.59
CA SER A 40 13.86 12.27 14.31
C SER A 40 12.61 12.05 13.45
N PHE A 41 11.74 11.14 13.89
CA PHE A 41 10.59 10.63 13.13
C PHE A 41 11.05 9.93 11.85
N PHE A 42 12.16 9.19 11.93
CA PHE A 42 12.68 8.43 10.80
C PHE A 42 11.68 7.35 10.38
N GLY A 43 11.13 7.47 9.17
CA GLY A 43 10.06 6.61 8.68
C GLY A 43 8.69 7.29 8.63
N TYR A 44 8.63 8.62 8.82
CA TYR A 44 7.39 9.37 8.66
C TYR A 44 6.88 9.29 7.21
N SER A 45 7.80 9.38 6.25
CA SER A 45 7.56 9.04 4.84
C SER A 45 8.61 8.05 4.37
N VAL A 46 8.22 7.13 3.48
CA VAL A 46 9.11 6.14 2.87
C VAL A 46 8.86 6.08 1.38
N LEU A 47 9.91 5.84 0.61
CA LEU A 47 9.83 5.76 -0.84
C LEU A 47 10.88 4.79 -1.37
N GLN A 48 10.44 3.78 -2.13
CA GLN A 48 11.33 2.93 -2.91
C GLN A 48 11.84 3.69 -4.12
N HIS A 49 13.14 3.63 -4.35
CA HIS A 49 13.79 4.30 -5.46
C HIS A 49 14.85 3.40 -6.08
N TYR A 50 14.97 3.51 -7.39
CA TYR A 50 15.99 2.87 -8.15
C TYR A 50 16.51 3.80 -9.24
N HIS A 51 17.80 3.66 -9.50
CA HIS A 51 18.53 4.29 -10.58
C HIS A 51 19.67 3.33 -10.94
N ASP A 52 19.81 3.06 -12.24
CA ASP A 52 20.64 1.96 -12.77
C ASP A 52 20.32 0.61 -12.08
N SER A 53 21.37 -0.10 -11.67
CA SER A 53 21.28 -1.34 -10.90
C SER A 53 21.21 -1.12 -9.38
N THR A 54 21.15 0.14 -8.91
CA THR A 54 21.13 0.42 -7.47
C THR A 54 19.70 0.60 -6.98
N ARG A 55 19.41 -0.01 -5.82
CA ARG A 55 18.14 0.09 -5.11
C ARG A 55 18.33 0.82 -3.79
N TRP A 56 17.47 1.80 -3.53
CA TRP A 56 17.50 2.69 -2.37
C TRP A 56 16.14 2.75 -1.71
N VAL A 57 16.11 2.65 -0.39
CA VAL A 57 14.98 3.09 0.40
C VAL A 57 15.27 4.54 0.82
N LEU A 58 14.42 5.47 0.39
CA LEU A 58 14.46 6.85 0.83
C LEU A 58 13.51 7.02 2.02
N VAL A 59 13.97 7.74 3.03
CA VAL A 59 13.26 7.88 4.31
C VAL A 59 13.23 9.34 4.73
N GLY A 60 12.03 9.86 4.92
CA GLY A 60 11.83 11.16 5.54
C GLY A 60 11.91 11.08 7.06
N ALA A 61 12.59 12.05 7.65
CA ALA A 61 12.71 12.25 9.09
C ALA A 61 12.47 13.74 9.42
N PRO A 62 11.19 14.19 9.47
CA PRO A 62 10.84 15.61 9.57
C PRO A 62 11.34 16.34 10.82
N LYS A 63 11.78 15.59 11.84
CA LYS A 63 12.32 16.12 13.11
C LYS A 63 13.82 15.86 13.26
N ALA A 64 14.49 15.37 12.22
CA ALA A 64 15.93 15.17 12.26
C ALA A 64 16.70 16.49 12.35
N GLU A 65 17.78 16.47 13.11
CA GLU A 65 18.87 17.42 12.95
C GLU A 65 19.64 17.11 11.66
N SER A 66 20.02 18.14 10.92
CA SER A 66 20.72 17.99 9.63
C SER A 66 22.20 18.29 9.77
N LYS A 67 23.06 17.38 9.28
CA LYS A 67 24.52 17.60 9.28
C LYS A 67 24.93 18.69 8.28
N TYR A 68 24.10 18.96 7.27
CA TYR A 68 24.34 19.99 6.26
C TYR A 68 23.80 21.37 6.68
N SER A 69 22.95 21.41 7.72
CA SER A 69 22.31 22.63 8.24
C SER A 69 22.43 22.71 9.76
N ALA A 70 23.64 22.50 10.31
CA ALA A 70 23.89 22.41 11.75
C ALA A 70 23.50 23.66 12.58
N SER A 71 23.32 24.84 11.97
CA SER A 71 22.83 26.04 12.67
C SER A 71 21.31 26.25 12.59
N VAL A 72 20.57 25.30 12.00
CA VAL A 72 19.10 25.34 11.88
C VAL A 72 18.51 24.33 12.86
N GLN A 73 17.46 24.72 13.57
CA GLN A 73 16.85 23.86 14.60
C GLN A 73 15.85 22.88 13.97
N SER A 74 16.12 21.59 14.12
CA SER A 74 15.23 20.49 13.68
C SER A 74 14.59 20.71 12.30
N PRO A 75 15.37 21.04 11.25
CA PRO A 75 14.82 21.31 9.91
C PRO A 75 14.16 20.06 9.29
N GLY A 76 14.49 18.88 9.80
CA GLY A 76 14.17 17.62 9.16
C GLY A 76 15.16 17.28 8.06
N ALA A 77 15.18 16.02 7.67
CA ALA A 77 16.09 15.52 6.64
C ALA A 77 15.50 14.33 5.88
N VAL A 78 16.11 14.03 4.74
CA VAL A 78 15.84 12.81 3.98
C VAL A 78 17.08 11.95 3.99
N PHE A 79 16.91 10.67 4.28
CA PHE A 79 17.97 9.68 4.30
C PHE A 79 17.84 8.74 3.11
N LYS A 80 18.96 8.21 2.63
CA LYS A 80 19.02 7.11 1.67
C LYS A 80 19.70 5.89 2.29
N CYS A 81 19.02 4.76 2.21
CA CYS A 81 19.48 3.46 2.70
C CYS A 81 19.68 2.55 1.49
N ARG A 82 20.90 2.11 1.23
CA ARG A 82 21.16 1.18 0.12
C ARG A 82 20.63 -0.20 0.50
N VAL A 83 19.94 -0.87 -0.43
CA VAL A 83 19.40 -2.22 -0.21
C VAL A 83 20.48 -3.28 -0.43
N HIS A 84 21.12 -3.27 -1.59
CA HIS A 84 22.25 -4.15 -1.88
C HIS A 84 23.55 -3.57 -1.29
N THR A 85 24.53 -4.42 -0.96
CA THR A 85 25.88 -4.00 -0.51
C THR A 85 25.88 -3.15 0.78
N ASN A 86 24.92 -3.37 1.69
CA ASN A 86 24.80 -2.65 2.96
C ASN A 86 24.56 -3.62 4.14
N PRO A 87 25.56 -4.44 4.51
CA PRO A 87 25.41 -5.45 5.57
C PRO A 87 25.08 -4.82 6.94
N ASP A 88 25.58 -3.61 7.18
CA ASP A 88 25.36 -2.85 8.42
C ASP A 88 24.01 -2.11 8.45
N ARG A 89 23.24 -2.15 7.35
CA ARG A 89 21.93 -1.48 7.22
C ARG A 89 21.98 0.01 7.58
N ARG A 90 23.06 0.68 7.20
CA ARG A 90 23.26 2.11 7.48
C ARG A 90 22.51 2.97 6.46
N CYS A 91 21.98 4.08 6.94
CA CYS A 91 21.36 5.12 6.12
C CYS A 91 22.20 6.39 6.19
N THR A 92 22.28 7.10 5.08
CA THR A 92 23.05 8.34 4.98
C THR A 92 22.12 9.50 4.62
N GLU A 93 22.30 10.64 5.30
CA GLU A 93 21.56 11.85 4.99
C GLU A 93 21.91 12.37 3.58
N LEU A 94 20.86 12.68 2.81
CA LEU A 94 20.92 13.29 1.49
C LEU A 94 21.18 14.80 1.62
N ASP A 95 22.18 15.31 0.91
CA ASP A 95 22.41 16.75 0.81
C ASP A 95 21.38 17.38 -0.14
N MET A 96 20.55 18.27 0.38
CA MET A 96 19.53 18.98 -0.41
C MET A 96 20.04 20.30 -1.02
N GLY A 97 21.32 20.67 -0.84
CA GLY A 97 21.88 21.89 -1.41
C GLY A 97 21.29 23.18 -0.81
N ARG A 98 20.97 23.15 0.49
CA ARG A 98 20.20 24.22 1.18
C ARG A 98 21.03 25.15 2.05
N GLY A 99 22.33 24.88 2.19
CA GLY A 99 23.25 25.71 2.96
C GLY A 99 22.99 25.65 4.48
N ASN A 100 23.69 26.49 5.24
CA ASN A 100 23.67 26.42 6.71
C ASN A 100 23.01 27.64 7.39
N SER A 101 23.03 28.82 6.78
CA SER A 101 22.57 30.05 7.45
C SER A 101 21.06 30.28 7.38
N ARG A 102 20.50 30.81 8.46
CA ARG A 102 19.14 31.37 8.52
C ARG A 102 19.09 32.71 7.78
N GLY A 103 17.96 33.01 7.15
CA GLY A 103 17.70 34.32 6.57
C GLY A 103 18.37 34.59 5.22
N MET A 104 18.70 33.54 4.46
CA MET A 104 19.14 33.70 3.07
C MET A 104 18.01 34.28 2.21
N LEU A 105 18.36 35.16 1.28
CA LEU A 105 17.40 35.70 0.32
C LEU A 105 17.02 34.63 -0.70
N CYS A 106 15.72 34.39 -0.85
CA CYS A 106 15.14 33.43 -1.80
C CYS A 106 14.39 34.10 -2.97
N GLY A 107 14.35 35.44 -2.98
CA GLY A 107 13.60 36.28 -3.91
C GLY A 107 13.56 37.73 -3.40
N LYS A 108 12.93 38.64 -4.15
CA LYS A 108 12.89 40.07 -3.79
C LYS A 108 12.22 40.36 -2.44
N THR A 109 11.18 39.60 -2.10
CA THR A 109 10.43 39.74 -0.84
C THR A 109 10.40 38.40 -0.08
N CYS A 110 11.53 37.70 -0.09
CA CYS A 110 11.67 36.35 0.44
C CYS A 110 12.94 36.21 1.24
N LYS A 111 12.79 35.87 2.53
CA LYS A 111 13.88 35.56 3.43
C LYS A 111 13.57 34.21 4.09
N GLU A 112 14.43 33.23 3.85
CA GLU A 112 14.22 31.84 4.24
C GLU A 112 14.39 31.63 5.75
N ASP A 113 13.44 30.91 6.35
CA ASP A 113 13.54 30.36 7.69
C ASP A 113 13.20 28.86 7.68
N ARG A 114 14.18 28.06 8.10
CA ARG A 114 14.17 26.59 8.00
C ARG A 114 14.00 25.89 9.35
N ASP A 115 13.92 26.65 10.44
CA ASP A 115 13.67 26.06 11.76
C ASP A 115 12.31 25.36 11.76
N ASP A 116 12.26 24.09 12.16
CA ASP A 116 11.04 23.27 12.21
C ASP A 116 10.24 23.21 10.88
N GLU A 117 10.93 23.21 9.74
CA GLU A 117 10.26 23.22 8.42
C GLU A 117 9.67 21.86 7.99
N TRP A 118 10.06 20.78 8.67
CA TRP A 118 9.60 19.40 8.42
C TRP A 118 10.02 18.83 7.06
N MET A 119 11.30 18.97 6.70
CA MET A 119 11.83 18.35 5.49
C MET A 119 11.75 16.82 5.55
N GLY A 120 11.19 16.21 4.49
CA GLY A 120 10.90 14.79 4.42
C GLY A 120 9.50 14.43 4.92
N VAL A 121 8.59 15.41 5.07
CA VAL A 121 7.18 15.11 5.41
C VAL A 121 6.49 14.29 4.32
N SER A 122 6.82 14.56 3.05
CA SER A 122 6.30 13.83 1.90
C SER A 122 7.43 13.56 0.90
N LEU A 123 7.34 12.39 0.26
CA LEU A 123 8.26 11.90 -0.76
C LEU A 123 7.44 11.31 -1.91
N ALA A 124 7.85 11.58 -3.15
CA ALA A 124 7.25 10.95 -4.33
C ALA A 124 8.32 10.68 -5.41
N ARG A 125 8.21 9.56 -6.13
CA ARG A 125 9.12 9.19 -7.22
C ARG A 125 8.40 9.34 -8.56
N GLN A 126 9.08 9.94 -9.54
CA GLN A 126 8.60 9.93 -10.92
C GLN A 126 8.59 8.49 -11.47
N PRO A 127 7.49 8.00 -12.06
CA PRO A 127 7.31 6.60 -12.43
C PRO A 127 8.02 6.21 -13.74
N LYS A 128 9.33 6.49 -13.83
CA LYS A 128 10.19 6.10 -14.97
C LYS A 128 11.51 5.51 -14.47
N ALA A 129 12.32 4.91 -15.34
CA ALA A 129 13.58 4.26 -14.94
C ALA A 129 14.53 5.25 -14.24
N ASP A 130 14.80 6.39 -14.86
CA ASP A 130 15.56 7.51 -14.28
C ASP A 130 14.63 8.55 -13.65
N GLY A 131 13.78 8.07 -12.74
CA GLY A 131 12.79 8.88 -12.07
C GLY A 131 13.41 9.82 -11.03
N SER A 132 13.19 11.12 -11.18
CA SER A 132 13.52 12.09 -10.14
C SER A 132 12.64 11.89 -8.90
N VAL A 133 13.08 12.43 -7.76
CA VAL A 133 12.38 12.32 -6.49
C VAL A 133 11.95 13.70 -6.01
N LEU A 134 10.70 13.85 -5.63
CA LEU A 134 10.18 15.02 -4.93
C LEU A 134 10.34 14.81 -3.43
N ALA A 135 10.89 15.80 -2.73
CA ALA A 135 10.92 15.86 -1.27
C ALA A 135 10.49 17.23 -0.77
N CYS A 136 9.60 17.28 0.22
CA CYS A 136 8.98 18.52 0.66
C CYS A 136 9.13 18.80 2.17
N ALA A 137 8.96 20.08 2.51
CA ALA A 137 8.98 20.70 3.83
C ALA A 137 7.82 21.70 3.93
N HIS A 138 6.63 21.20 4.28
CA HIS A 138 5.40 22.00 4.26
C HIS A 138 5.37 23.15 5.28
N ARG A 139 6.23 23.15 6.31
CA ARG A 139 6.31 24.21 7.33
C ARG A 139 7.44 25.19 7.09
N TRP A 140 8.07 25.14 5.93
CA TRP A 140 9.05 26.15 5.52
C TRP A 140 8.43 27.55 5.52
N LYS A 141 9.18 28.54 6.01
CA LYS A 141 8.70 29.89 6.29
C LYS A 141 9.45 30.95 5.48
N ASN A 142 8.69 31.95 5.05
CA ASN A 142 9.21 33.24 4.63
C ASN A 142 9.08 34.25 5.79
N ILE A 143 10.21 34.76 6.27
CA ILE A 143 10.33 35.71 7.38
C ILE A 143 10.67 37.14 6.90
N TYR A 144 10.53 37.43 5.62
CA TYR A 144 10.82 38.78 5.08
C TYR A 144 9.98 39.87 5.79
N TYR A 145 8.74 39.55 6.15
CA TYR A 145 7.82 40.43 6.87
C TYR A 145 7.64 40.04 8.35
N GLU A 146 8.68 39.49 8.99
CA GLU A 146 8.60 38.93 10.35
C GLU A 146 8.04 39.87 11.43
N THR A 147 8.11 41.18 11.20
CA THR A 147 7.50 42.19 12.10
C THR A 147 5.96 42.22 12.03
N GLU A 148 5.37 41.77 10.93
CA GLU A 148 3.91 41.68 10.71
C GLU A 148 3.44 40.21 10.78
N TYR A 149 3.98 39.36 9.90
CA TYR A 149 3.58 37.96 9.75
C TYR A 149 4.75 37.07 9.32
N ILE A 150 4.76 35.85 9.86
CA ILE A 150 5.57 34.75 9.33
C ILE A 150 4.69 33.95 8.37
N LEU A 151 5.16 33.77 7.13
CA LEU A 151 4.36 33.17 6.05
C LEU A 151 4.82 31.72 5.76
N PRO A 152 4.07 30.70 6.19
CA PRO A 152 4.43 29.30 5.93
C PRO A 152 4.02 28.90 4.50
N HIS A 153 4.85 29.26 3.52
CA HIS A 153 4.64 28.91 2.11
C HIS A 153 4.92 27.43 1.82
N GLY A 154 5.72 26.76 2.64
CA GLY A 154 6.22 25.42 2.30
C GLY A 154 7.27 25.44 1.18
N PHE A 155 7.95 24.31 1.03
CA PHE A 155 9.09 24.15 0.13
C PHE A 155 9.12 22.72 -0.40
N CYS A 156 9.51 22.54 -1.66
CA CYS A 156 9.82 21.22 -2.22
C CYS A 156 11.12 21.27 -3.03
N ASN A 157 11.75 20.11 -3.20
CA ASN A 157 12.94 19.95 -4.00
C ASN A 157 12.77 18.74 -4.93
N ILE A 158 13.02 18.92 -6.23
CA ILE A 158 13.14 17.81 -7.17
C ILE A 158 14.60 17.37 -7.17
N VAL A 159 14.86 16.26 -6.51
CA VAL A 159 16.16 15.58 -6.43
C VAL A 159 16.37 14.77 -7.72
N PRO A 160 17.55 14.84 -8.34
CA PRO A 160 17.88 14.03 -9.51
C PRO A 160 17.89 12.52 -9.19
N PRO A 161 17.76 11.65 -10.22
CA PRO A 161 17.71 10.19 -10.03
C PRO A 161 18.96 9.60 -9.35
N ASP A 162 20.12 10.22 -9.55
CA ASP A 162 21.38 9.79 -8.93
C ASP A 162 21.53 10.21 -7.45
N LEU A 163 20.54 10.93 -6.92
CA LEU A 163 20.51 11.42 -5.54
C LEU A 163 21.72 12.29 -5.19
N GLN A 164 22.19 13.09 -6.15
CA GLN A 164 23.18 14.16 -5.92
C GLN A 164 22.51 15.45 -5.41
N SER A 165 23.33 16.37 -4.87
CA SER A 165 22.86 17.59 -4.20
C SER A 165 22.30 18.69 -5.11
N LYS A 166 22.40 18.53 -6.42
CA LYS A 166 21.95 19.52 -7.43
C LYS A 166 20.45 19.37 -7.74
N GLY A 167 19.61 19.49 -6.72
CA GLY A 167 18.15 19.48 -6.87
C GLY A 167 17.58 20.80 -7.39
N ARG A 168 16.38 20.72 -7.98
CA ARG A 168 15.59 21.88 -8.39
C ARG A 168 14.63 22.28 -7.27
N LYS A 169 14.90 23.45 -6.67
CA LYS A 169 14.08 24.04 -5.61
C LYS A 169 12.74 24.56 -6.16
N LEU A 170 11.66 24.29 -5.44
CA LEU A 170 10.30 24.71 -5.75
C LEU A 170 9.70 25.47 -4.56
N LEU A 171 9.20 26.67 -4.84
CA LEU A 171 8.45 27.51 -3.92
C LEU A 171 7.07 27.81 -4.53
N PRO A 172 6.16 26.83 -4.57
CA PRO A 172 4.94 26.88 -5.40
C PRO A 172 3.91 27.94 -4.96
N CYS A 173 4.05 28.47 -3.75
CA CYS A 173 3.16 29.48 -3.17
C CYS A 173 3.80 30.87 -3.03
N TYR A 174 5.10 30.99 -3.34
CA TYR A 174 5.78 32.27 -3.22
C TYR A 174 5.40 33.17 -4.40
N GLU A 175 4.90 34.36 -4.08
CA GLU A 175 4.66 35.45 -5.01
C GLU A 175 5.26 36.75 -4.45
N GLU A 176 5.80 37.60 -5.32
CA GLU A 176 6.43 38.86 -4.89
C GLU A 176 5.39 39.82 -4.29
N TYR A 177 5.79 40.54 -3.24
CA TYR A 177 4.99 41.60 -2.59
C TYR A 177 3.68 41.14 -1.93
N LYS A 178 3.46 39.83 -1.77
CA LYS A 178 2.36 39.28 -0.97
C LYS A 178 2.77 39.19 0.51
N LYS A 179 1.93 39.74 1.40
CA LYS A 179 2.24 39.84 2.84
C LYS A 179 1.16 39.33 3.80
N LYS A 180 -0.05 39.09 3.30
CA LYS A 180 -1.18 38.69 4.15
C LYS A 180 -1.11 37.20 4.44
N TYR A 181 -1.29 36.83 5.72
CA TYR A 181 -1.18 35.44 6.16
C TYR A 181 -2.26 34.53 5.52
N GLY A 182 -3.54 34.86 5.68
CA GLY A 182 -4.63 33.97 5.26
C GLY A 182 -5.13 34.14 3.82
N GLU A 183 -4.86 35.28 3.19
CA GLU A 183 -5.31 35.51 1.80
C GLU A 183 -4.39 34.79 0.81
N GLU A 184 -4.98 34.31 -0.29
CA GLU A 184 -4.27 33.68 -1.40
C GLU A 184 -3.39 32.49 -0.95
N HIS A 185 -2.08 32.67 -0.87
CA HIS A 185 -1.12 31.60 -0.57
C HIS A 185 -0.19 31.91 0.61
N GLY A 186 -0.46 32.95 1.41
CA GLY A 186 0.42 33.38 2.52
C GLY A 186 0.68 32.30 3.57
N SER A 187 -0.28 31.41 3.82
CA SER A 187 -0.16 30.29 4.75
C SER A 187 -0.33 28.93 4.08
N CYS A 188 0.03 28.80 2.80
CA CYS A 188 -0.42 27.66 2.00
C CYS A 188 0.06 26.27 2.47
N GLN A 189 1.23 26.20 3.13
CA GLN A 189 1.88 24.96 3.57
C GLN A 189 2.01 23.92 2.45
N ALA A 190 2.48 24.34 1.28
CA ALA A 190 2.61 23.45 0.14
C ALA A 190 3.66 22.35 0.39
N GLY A 191 3.32 21.13 -0.01
CA GLY A 191 4.20 19.97 0.12
C GLY A 191 3.88 19.10 1.33
N ILE A 192 2.74 19.31 2.00
CA ILE A 192 2.25 18.36 3.01
C ILE A 192 2.05 16.97 2.40
N ALA A 193 1.55 16.95 1.16
CA ALA A 193 1.47 15.80 0.29
C ALA A 193 2.03 16.17 -1.08
N GLY A 194 2.64 15.21 -1.75
CA GLY A 194 3.20 15.36 -3.08
C GLY A 194 3.01 14.08 -3.88
N PHE A 195 2.74 14.22 -5.17
CA PHE A 195 2.65 13.11 -6.11
C PHE A 195 3.39 13.49 -7.39
N PHE A 196 3.98 12.50 -8.05
CA PHE A 196 4.86 12.72 -9.19
C PHE A 196 4.42 11.80 -10.34
N THR A 197 4.01 12.38 -11.46
CA THR A 197 3.73 11.65 -12.70
C THR A 197 4.87 11.83 -13.70
N GLU A 198 4.78 11.24 -14.88
CA GLU A 198 5.83 11.41 -15.88
C GLU A 198 6.06 12.89 -16.27
N GLU A 199 4.99 13.67 -16.40
CA GLU A 199 5.06 15.06 -16.86
C GLU A 199 4.74 16.10 -15.76
N LEU A 200 4.07 15.71 -14.67
CA LEU A 200 3.51 16.63 -13.69
C LEU A 200 4.07 16.41 -12.29
N VAL A 201 4.28 17.51 -11.57
CA VAL A 201 4.51 17.50 -10.12
C VAL A 201 3.28 18.09 -9.45
N ILE A 202 2.64 17.30 -8.59
CA ILE A 202 1.39 17.64 -7.92
C ILE A 202 1.70 17.86 -6.45
N ILE A 203 1.33 19.02 -5.92
CA ILE A 203 1.68 19.45 -4.57
C ILE A 203 0.40 19.91 -3.87
N GLY A 204 0.10 19.28 -2.75
CA GLY A 204 -1.01 19.67 -1.88
C GLY A 204 -0.68 20.93 -1.07
N ALA A 205 -1.61 21.89 -0.98
CA ALA A 205 -1.42 23.18 -0.33
C ALA A 205 -2.66 23.60 0.50
N PRO A 206 -2.93 22.91 1.63
CA PRO A 206 -4.18 23.01 2.38
C PRO A 206 -4.44 24.38 3.01
N GLY A 207 -3.40 25.16 3.30
CA GLY A 207 -3.55 26.45 3.97
C GLY A 207 -3.85 27.63 3.05
N SER A 208 -4.03 27.39 1.74
CA SER A 208 -4.36 28.45 0.77
C SER A 208 -5.78 28.99 1.01
N TYR A 209 -6.00 30.27 0.75
CA TYR A 209 -7.30 30.96 0.83
C TYR A 209 -8.03 30.71 2.16
N TYR A 210 -7.44 31.08 3.30
CA TYR A 210 -7.99 30.83 4.64
C TYR A 210 -8.33 29.36 4.86
N TRP A 211 -7.36 28.49 4.54
CA TRP A 211 -7.47 27.05 4.71
C TRP A 211 -8.57 26.35 3.88
N THR A 212 -9.08 27.00 2.83
CA THR A 212 -9.78 26.28 1.75
C THR A 212 -8.86 25.23 1.14
N GLY A 213 -7.60 25.60 0.91
CA GLY A 213 -6.63 24.72 0.28
C GLY A 213 -6.74 24.68 -1.23
N THR A 214 -5.73 24.10 -1.86
CA THR A 214 -5.63 23.95 -3.31
C THR A 214 -4.63 22.84 -3.67
N VAL A 215 -4.59 22.48 -4.94
CA VAL A 215 -3.57 21.58 -5.49
C VAL A 215 -2.75 22.36 -6.52
N LYS A 216 -1.45 22.48 -6.29
CA LYS A 216 -0.50 23.11 -7.19
C LYS A 216 0.06 22.05 -8.14
N VAL A 217 -0.21 22.19 -9.43
CA VAL A 217 0.23 21.24 -10.46
C VAL A 217 1.22 21.93 -11.38
N LEU A 218 2.48 21.51 -11.34
CA LEU A 218 3.56 22.00 -12.19
C LEU A 218 3.73 21.07 -13.40
N ASN A 219 3.65 21.62 -14.60
CA ASN A 219 4.07 20.96 -15.82
C ASN A 219 5.59 21.08 -15.96
N LEU A 220 6.29 19.94 -16.01
CA LEU A 220 7.75 19.92 -16.12
C LEU A 220 8.26 20.37 -17.50
N THR A 221 7.48 20.17 -18.55
CA THR A 221 7.85 20.49 -19.93
C THR A 221 7.86 22.01 -20.15
N ASP A 222 6.76 22.68 -19.80
CA ASP A 222 6.58 24.12 -20.05
C ASP A 222 6.98 24.98 -18.84
N ASN A 223 7.26 24.35 -17.70
CA ASN A 223 7.54 25.03 -16.44
C ASN A 223 6.42 26.00 -16.00
N THR A 224 5.17 25.60 -16.20
CA THR A 224 3.97 26.38 -15.86
C THR A 224 3.13 25.66 -14.81
N TYR A 225 2.41 26.45 -14.01
CA TYR A 225 1.46 25.92 -13.03
C TYR A 225 0.04 25.99 -13.56
N TYR A 226 -0.72 24.90 -13.41
CA TYR A 226 -2.17 24.94 -13.62
C TYR A 226 -2.86 25.64 -12.46
N LYS A 227 -3.89 26.42 -12.77
CA LYS A 227 -4.70 27.14 -11.78
C LYS A 227 -6.02 26.42 -11.53
N LEU A 228 -6.38 26.24 -10.28
CA LEU A 228 -7.72 25.80 -9.92
C LEU A 228 -8.69 26.98 -10.06
N ASN A 229 -9.58 26.92 -11.04
CA ASN A 229 -10.59 27.94 -11.32
C ASN A 229 -11.99 27.39 -11.04
N ASP A 230 -12.29 27.07 -9.78
CA ASP A 230 -13.61 26.62 -9.35
C ASP A 230 -14.08 27.47 -8.15
N ASP A 231 -14.87 28.50 -8.45
CA ASP A 231 -15.36 29.45 -7.45
C ASP A 231 -16.15 28.78 -6.33
N ALA A 232 -16.84 27.66 -6.62
CA ALA A 232 -17.63 26.94 -5.61
C ALA A 232 -16.74 26.18 -4.63
N VAL A 233 -15.60 25.65 -5.08
CA VAL A 233 -14.58 25.05 -4.21
C VAL A 233 -13.84 26.16 -3.44
N ILE A 234 -13.47 27.24 -4.12
CA ILE A 234 -12.69 28.35 -3.54
C ILE A 234 -13.49 29.12 -2.47
N ALA A 235 -14.83 29.21 -2.61
CA ALA A 235 -15.68 29.94 -1.67
C ALA A 235 -15.75 29.31 -0.26
N ARG A 236 -15.43 28.02 -0.11
CA ARG A 236 -15.55 27.28 1.17
C ARG A 236 -14.23 27.33 1.94
N ARG A 237 -14.22 27.97 3.10
CA ARG A 237 -13.03 28.04 3.97
C ARG A 237 -12.89 26.81 4.84
N TYR A 238 -11.66 26.55 5.30
CA TYR A 238 -11.33 25.46 6.24
C TYR A 238 -11.68 24.04 5.75
N THR A 239 -11.55 23.77 4.45
CA THR A 239 -11.81 22.44 3.88
C THR A 239 -10.54 21.58 3.78
N TYR A 240 -9.36 22.21 3.79
CA TYR A 240 -8.03 21.59 3.70
C TYR A 240 -7.81 20.84 2.38
N LEU A 241 -8.30 21.36 1.26
CA LEU A 241 -8.04 20.77 -0.05
C LEU A 241 -6.53 20.67 -0.32
N GLY A 242 -6.08 19.48 -0.73
CA GLY A 242 -4.67 19.17 -0.92
C GLY A 242 -3.99 18.65 0.34
N TYR A 243 -4.75 18.21 1.35
CA TYR A 243 -4.20 17.45 2.47
C TYR A 243 -3.54 16.14 1.99
N ALA A 244 -4.23 15.45 1.07
CA ALA A 244 -3.69 14.34 0.29
C ALA A 244 -3.85 14.63 -1.20
N VAL A 245 -2.92 14.11 -2.00
CA VAL A 245 -2.95 14.18 -3.46
C VAL A 245 -2.52 12.86 -4.08
N THR A 246 -3.13 12.51 -5.20
CA THR A 246 -2.69 11.41 -6.07
C THR A 246 -3.05 11.75 -7.52
N ALA A 247 -2.65 10.90 -8.47
CA ALA A 247 -3.06 11.03 -9.87
C ALA A 247 -3.22 9.66 -10.52
N GLY A 248 -4.04 9.63 -11.56
CA GLY A 248 -4.34 8.41 -12.31
C GLY A 248 -5.09 8.72 -13.59
N HIS A 249 -5.46 7.67 -14.31
CA HIS A 249 -6.18 7.75 -15.58
C HIS A 249 -7.66 7.52 -15.32
N PHE A 250 -8.36 8.54 -14.81
CA PHE A 250 -9.75 8.39 -14.39
C PHE A 250 -10.75 8.61 -15.53
N SER A 251 -10.47 9.57 -16.41
CA SER A 251 -11.41 9.95 -17.44
C SER A 251 -11.10 9.41 -18.82
N GLN A 252 -9.82 9.30 -19.18
CA GLN A 252 -9.34 8.63 -20.38
C GLN A 252 -8.00 7.94 -20.08
N PRO A 253 -7.68 6.81 -20.75
CA PRO A 253 -6.42 6.09 -20.54
C PRO A 253 -5.17 6.92 -20.82
N THR A 254 -5.28 7.95 -21.67
CA THR A 254 -4.14 8.79 -22.10
C THR A 254 -4.00 10.08 -21.31
N THR A 255 -5.00 10.44 -20.51
CA THR A 255 -5.01 11.71 -19.77
C THR A 255 -4.79 11.45 -18.30
N THR A 256 -3.82 12.13 -17.71
CA THR A 256 -3.61 12.12 -16.26
C THR A 256 -4.56 13.11 -15.61
N ASP A 257 -5.42 12.60 -14.72
CA ASP A 257 -6.30 13.39 -13.87
C ASP A 257 -5.72 13.45 -12.45
N ILE A 258 -5.95 14.56 -11.75
CA ILE A 258 -5.41 14.85 -10.42
C ILE A 258 -6.51 14.67 -9.39
N VAL A 259 -6.19 14.01 -8.28
CA VAL A 259 -7.10 13.83 -7.15
C VAL A 259 -6.61 14.67 -5.97
N GLY A 260 -7.52 15.42 -5.36
CA GLY A 260 -7.25 16.21 -4.16
C GLY A 260 -8.25 15.88 -3.05
N GLY A 261 -7.71 15.57 -1.87
CA GLY A 261 -8.49 15.31 -0.66
C GLY A 261 -8.71 16.58 0.17
N ALA A 262 -9.92 16.75 0.70
CA ALA A 262 -10.36 17.88 1.53
C ALA A 262 -11.06 17.35 2.79
N PRO A 263 -10.31 16.84 3.79
CA PRO A 263 -10.86 16.07 4.90
C PRO A 263 -11.72 16.87 5.88
N GLN A 264 -11.69 18.20 5.83
CA GLN A 264 -12.53 19.06 6.67
C GLN A 264 -13.74 19.65 5.93
N ASP A 265 -13.93 19.39 4.64
CA ASP A 265 -15.09 19.94 3.91
C ASP A 265 -16.42 19.45 4.51
N GLY A 266 -17.23 20.41 4.94
CA GLY A 266 -18.54 20.16 5.56
C GLY A 266 -18.45 19.39 6.88
N GLY A 267 -17.28 19.33 7.51
CA GLY A 267 -17.05 18.57 8.75
C GLY A 267 -17.10 17.04 8.57
N ILE A 268 -17.24 16.55 7.34
CA ILE A 268 -17.30 15.12 6.99
C ILE A 268 -16.06 14.72 6.18
N GLY A 269 -15.69 15.58 5.23
CA GLY A 269 -14.58 15.34 4.30
C GLY A 269 -15.07 15.00 2.89
N LYS A 270 -14.30 15.43 1.90
CA LYS A 270 -14.57 15.23 0.47
C LYS A 270 -13.31 14.91 -0.31
N VAL A 271 -13.51 14.33 -1.49
CA VAL A 271 -12.48 14.15 -2.50
C VAL A 271 -12.95 14.75 -3.83
N TYR A 272 -12.00 15.28 -4.58
CA TYR A 272 -12.23 15.90 -5.89
C TYR A 272 -11.27 15.31 -6.92
N ILE A 273 -11.76 15.09 -8.14
CA ILE A 273 -10.91 14.78 -9.29
C ILE A 273 -10.96 15.94 -10.26
N PHE A 274 -9.80 16.37 -10.72
CA PHE A 274 -9.58 17.48 -11.62
C PHE A 274 -8.88 17.00 -12.89
N ARG A 275 -9.40 17.40 -14.04
CA ARG A 275 -8.73 17.27 -15.33
C ARG A 275 -7.90 18.51 -15.60
N THR A 276 -6.70 18.33 -16.16
CA THR A 276 -5.91 19.45 -16.69
C THR A 276 -6.43 19.89 -18.04
N ASP A 277 -6.74 21.17 -18.19
CA ASP A 277 -6.97 21.79 -19.49
C ASP A 277 -5.72 22.56 -19.93
N ARG A 278 -5.03 22.03 -20.95
CA ARG A 278 -3.82 22.64 -21.51
C ARG A 278 -4.09 23.96 -22.21
N GLN A 279 -5.29 24.19 -22.74
CA GLN A 279 -5.61 25.42 -23.47
C GLN A 279 -5.79 26.60 -22.52
N SER A 280 -6.57 26.40 -21.45
CA SER A 280 -6.81 27.45 -20.45
C SER A 280 -5.76 27.47 -19.33
N GLY A 281 -4.89 26.46 -19.23
CA GLY A 281 -3.95 26.31 -18.11
C GLY A 281 -4.67 26.14 -16.77
N SER A 282 -5.88 25.56 -16.78
CA SER A 282 -6.73 25.44 -15.60
C SER A 282 -7.00 23.99 -15.21
N LEU A 283 -7.34 23.78 -13.95
CA LEU A 283 -7.86 22.52 -13.42
C LEU A 283 -9.38 22.56 -13.40
N ILE A 284 -10.01 21.61 -14.08
CA ILE A 284 -11.47 21.50 -14.20
C ILE A 284 -11.93 20.33 -13.35
N LYS A 285 -12.80 20.59 -12.36
CA LYS A 285 -13.40 19.54 -11.54
C LYS A 285 -14.32 18.66 -12.40
N ILE A 286 -14.08 17.35 -12.41
CA ILE A 286 -14.87 16.36 -13.14
C ILE A 286 -15.62 15.39 -12.23
N PHE A 287 -15.17 15.21 -10.99
CA PHE A 287 -15.81 14.33 -10.01
C PHE A 287 -15.69 14.90 -8.60
N GLN A 288 -16.66 14.54 -7.76
CA GLN A 288 -16.60 14.77 -6.32
C GLN A 288 -17.31 13.62 -5.58
N ALA A 289 -16.76 13.22 -4.44
CA ALA A 289 -17.42 12.32 -3.50
C ALA A 289 -17.29 12.87 -2.07
N SER A 290 -18.27 12.54 -1.23
CA SER A 290 -18.33 12.97 0.16
C SER A 290 -18.30 11.77 1.08
N GLY A 291 -17.66 11.91 2.24
CA GLY A 291 -17.68 10.88 3.27
C GLY A 291 -19.08 10.68 3.85
N LYS A 292 -19.22 9.65 4.70
CA LYS A 292 -20.50 9.26 5.29
C LYS A 292 -20.71 9.76 6.73
N LYS A 293 -19.63 10.03 7.46
CA LYS A 293 -19.67 10.27 8.91
C LYS A 293 -18.93 11.56 9.28
N MET A 294 -19.56 12.36 10.14
CA MET A 294 -18.97 13.60 10.62
C MET A 294 -17.68 13.31 11.41
N GLY A 295 -16.63 14.08 11.16
CA GLY A 295 -15.34 13.92 11.81
C GLY A 295 -14.52 12.72 11.33
N SER A 296 -14.97 11.97 10.31
CA SER A 296 -14.24 10.79 9.84
C SER A 296 -12.94 11.10 9.10
N TYR A 297 -12.74 12.37 8.74
CA TYR A 297 -11.56 12.86 8.04
C TYR A 297 -11.39 12.21 6.65
N PHE A 298 -12.53 12.00 5.96
CA PHE A 298 -12.59 11.37 4.64
C PHE A 298 -11.84 12.19 3.58
N GLY A 299 -10.91 11.54 2.88
CA GLY A 299 -10.03 12.21 1.92
C GLY A 299 -8.70 12.66 2.51
N SER A 300 -8.30 12.13 3.66
CA SER A 300 -7.00 12.41 4.29
C SER A 300 -5.86 11.54 3.74
N SER A 301 -6.18 10.44 3.08
CA SER A 301 -5.25 9.60 2.32
C SER A 301 -5.97 9.10 1.05
N LEU A 302 -5.20 8.92 -0.02
CA LEU A 302 -5.73 8.58 -1.35
C LEU A 302 -4.79 7.58 -2.03
N CYS A 303 -5.36 6.60 -2.71
CA CYS A 303 -4.61 5.68 -3.57
C CYS A 303 -5.34 5.52 -4.90
N ALA A 304 -4.65 5.83 -6.00
CA ALA A 304 -5.14 5.61 -7.35
C ALA A 304 -4.46 4.37 -7.90
N VAL A 305 -5.24 3.41 -8.37
CA VAL A 305 -4.77 2.10 -8.84
C VAL A 305 -5.84 1.49 -9.74
N ASP A 306 -5.47 0.83 -10.82
CA ASP A 306 -6.38 0.10 -11.71
C ASP A 306 -6.56 -1.32 -11.15
N LEU A 307 -7.57 -1.54 -10.30
CA LEU A 307 -7.69 -2.78 -9.53
C LEU A 307 -8.19 -3.94 -10.40
N ASN A 308 -8.98 -3.64 -11.42
CA ASN A 308 -9.60 -4.61 -12.32
C ASN A 308 -8.86 -4.75 -13.66
N SER A 309 -7.74 -4.04 -13.84
CA SER A 309 -6.88 -4.04 -15.03
C SER A 309 -7.64 -3.71 -16.33
N ASP A 310 -8.60 -2.78 -16.26
CA ASP A 310 -9.38 -2.32 -17.41
C ASP A 310 -8.74 -1.14 -18.18
N GLY A 311 -7.62 -0.63 -17.67
CA GLY A 311 -6.88 0.50 -18.22
C GLY A 311 -7.29 1.86 -17.67
N LEU A 312 -8.28 1.92 -16.78
CA LEU A 312 -8.67 3.12 -16.05
C LEU A 312 -8.33 2.97 -14.57
N SER A 313 -7.92 4.06 -13.94
CA SER A 313 -7.64 4.05 -12.52
C SER A 313 -8.94 4.07 -11.71
N ASP A 314 -8.97 3.24 -10.67
CA ASP A 314 -9.90 3.26 -9.55
C ASP A 314 -9.34 4.13 -8.41
N LEU A 315 -10.17 4.40 -7.41
CA LEU A 315 -9.82 5.28 -6.29
C LEU A 315 -10.19 4.67 -4.95
N LEU A 316 -9.20 4.56 -4.06
CA LEU A 316 -9.41 4.30 -2.64
C LEU A 316 -9.27 5.61 -1.85
N VAL A 317 -10.21 5.85 -0.93
CA VAL A 317 -10.27 7.06 -0.11
C VAL A 317 -10.31 6.68 1.37
N GLY A 318 -9.30 7.13 2.12
CA GLY A 318 -9.21 6.87 3.56
C GLY A 318 -9.98 7.85 4.42
N ALA A 319 -10.55 7.32 5.49
CA ALA A 319 -11.21 8.03 6.59
C ALA A 319 -10.72 7.45 7.93
N PRO A 320 -9.46 7.69 8.33
CA PRO A 320 -8.83 7.06 9.49
C PRO A 320 -9.46 7.45 10.83
N MET A 321 -10.23 8.55 10.89
CA MET A 321 -10.98 8.96 12.09
C MET A 321 -12.43 8.48 12.06
N PHE A 322 -12.80 7.63 11.09
CA PHE A 322 -14.10 6.97 11.10
C PHE A 322 -14.24 6.15 12.40
N SER A 323 -15.36 6.38 13.10
CA SER A 323 -15.54 5.90 14.47
C SER A 323 -16.87 5.17 14.61
N GLU A 324 -16.86 3.84 14.73
CA GLU A 324 -18.02 3.10 15.28
C GLU A 324 -18.02 3.17 16.81
N ILE A 325 -16.87 2.94 17.43
CA ILE A 325 -16.63 3.18 18.85
C ILE A 325 -15.63 4.34 18.99
N ARG A 326 -14.45 4.24 18.37
CA ARG A 326 -13.43 5.31 18.36
C ARG A 326 -12.33 5.03 17.34
N ASP A 327 -12.25 5.88 16.33
CA ASP A 327 -11.14 5.99 15.37
C ASP A 327 -10.65 4.63 14.84
N GLU A 328 -11.56 3.68 14.58
CA GLU A 328 -11.23 2.41 13.93
C GLU A 328 -10.62 2.66 12.55
N GLY A 329 -11.18 3.64 11.84
CA GLY A 329 -10.82 3.98 10.47
C GLY A 329 -11.56 3.12 9.44
N GLN A 330 -11.70 3.67 8.24
CA GLN A 330 -12.39 3.02 7.11
C GLN A 330 -11.78 3.50 5.80
N VAL A 331 -11.78 2.63 4.78
CA VAL A 331 -11.42 3.00 3.40
C VAL A 331 -12.62 2.75 2.49
N THR A 332 -12.99 3.73 1.67
CA THR A 332 -14.05 3.58 0.66
C THR A 332 -13.41 3.34 -0.71
N VAL A 333 -13.92 2.33 -1.43
CA VAL A 333 -13.41 1.92 -2.74
C VAL A 333 -14.38 2.39 -3.82
N TYR A 334 -13.86 3.15 -4.78
CA TYR A 334 -14.57 3.63 -5.94
C TYR A 334 -14.02 2.99 -7.20
N ILE A 335 -14.85 2.21 -7.90
CA ILE A 335 -14.49 1.57 -9.17
C ILE A 335 -14.90 2.46 -10.33
N ASN A 336 -14.01 2.60 -11.30
CA ASN A 336 -14.27 3.34 -12.51
C ASN A 336 -15.14 2.52 -13.47
N ARG A 337 -16.24 3.11 -13.95
CA ARG A 337 -17.12 2.48 -14.95
C ARG A 337 -16.91 3.05 -16.36
N GLY A 338 -15.86 3.83 -16.54
CA GLY A 338 -15.61 4.57 -17.77
C GLY A 338 -16.38 5.90 -17.84
N ASN A 339 -16.06 6.68 -18.87
CA ASN A 339 -16.63 8.01 -19.11
C ASN A 339 -16.49 9.01 -17.94
N GLY A 340 -15.51 8.78 -17.04
CA GLY A 340 -15.29 9.61 -15.85
C GLY A 340 -16.30 9.38 -14.72
N VAL A 341 -17.05 8.28 -14.75
CA VAL A 341 -17.97 7.89 -13.67
C VAL A 341 -17.26 6.92 -12.73
N LEU A 342 -17.11 7.33 -11.47
CA LEU A 342 -16.67 6.46 -10.39
C LEU A 342 -17.86 6.07 -9.52
N GLU A 343 -18.04 4.76 -9.31
CA GLU A 343 -19.09 4.20 -8.47
C GLU A 343 -18.50 3.67 -7.18
N GLU A 344 -19.14 3.99 -6.06
CA GLU A 344 -18.79 3.39 -4.78
C GLU A 344 -19.14 1.91 -4.78
N GLN A 345 -18.13 1.04 -4.65
CA GLN A 345 -18.33 -0.40 -4.65
C GLN A 345 -18.55 -0.94 -3.24
N LEU A 346 -17.61 -0.65 -2.33
CA LEU A 346 -17.60 -1.20 -0.97
C LEU A 346 -16.75 -0.36 -0.03
N THR A 347 -16.81 -0.71 1.26
CA THR A 347 -15.92 -0.19 2.30
C THR A 347 -15.05 -1.32 2.85
N LEU A 348 -13.81 -0.98 3.20
CA LEU A 348 -12.86 -1.85 3.86
C LEU A 348 -12.64 -1.32 5.28
N ASP A 349 -12.67 -2.23 6.25
CA ASP A 349 -12.62 -1.89 7.67
C ASP A 349 -11.47 -2.58 8.43
N GLY A 350 -10.57 -3.28 7.73
CA GLY A 350 -9.49 -4.06 8.36
C GLY A 350 -10.04 -5.10 9.36
N ASP A 351 -9.53 -5.08 10.59
CA ASP A 351 -10.13 -5.82 11.71
C ASP A 351 -11.08 -4.95 12.58
N SER A 352 -11.34 -3.70 12.16
CA SER A 352 -12.14 -2.72 12.90
C SER A 352 -11.67 -2.53 14.36
N ALA A 353 -10.34 -2.53 14.55
CA ALA A 353 -9.75 -2.46 15.87
C ALA A 353 -9.88 -1.05 16.46
N TYR A 354 -10.10 -0.99 17.78
CA TYR A 354 -10.26 0.27 18.51
C TYR A 354 -9.07 1.21 18.31
N ASN A 355 -9.33 2.45 17.87
CA ASN A 355 -8.34 3.51 17.66
C ASN A 355 -7.18 3.06 16.76
N ALA A 356 -7.46 2.23 15.74
CA ALA A 356 -6.47 1.69 14.83
C ALA A 356 -6.00 2.67 13.76
N HIS A 357 -6.84 3.65 13.40
CA HIS A 357 -6.62 4.56 12.29
C HIS A 357 -6.41 3.81 10.95
N PHE A 358 -7.23 2.81 10.68
CA PHE A 358 -7.20 2.10 9.42
C PHE A 358 -7.48 3.05 8.24
N GLY A 359 -6.59 3.04 7.24
CA GLY A 359 -6.64 3.98 6.12
C GLY A 359 -5.85 5.27 6.35
N GLU A 360 -4.98 5.35 7.36
CA GLU A 360 -4.09 6.51 7.55
C GLU A 360 -3.08 6.65 6.39
N SER A 361 -2.59 5.51 5.87
CA SER A 361 -1.74 5.47 4.70
C SER A 361 -2.15 4.35 3.75
N MET A 362 -1.91 4.53 2.47
CA MET A 362 -2.19 3.55 1.43
C MET A 362 -1.12 3.62 0.35
N ALA A 363 -0.82 2.48 -0.27
CA ALA A 363 0.05 2.41 -1.44
C ALA A 363 -0.40 1.31 -2.39
N ALA A 364 -0.32 1.59 -3.69
CA ALA A 364 -0.35 0.55 -4.72
C ALA A 364 0.95 -0.26 -4.62
N LEU A 365 0.82 -1.57 -4.54
CA LEU A 365 1.96 -2.49 -4.51
C LEU A 365 2.36 -2.96 -5.90
N GLY A 366 1.51 -2.71 -6.91
CA GLY A 366 1.55 -3.43 -8.17
C GLY A 366 0.96 -4.83 -7.98
N ASP A 367 1.06 -5.65 -9.01
CA ASP A 367 0.68 -7.06 -8.95
C ASP A 367 1.75 -7.81 -8.16
N ILE A 368 1.53 -7.99 -6.85
CA ILE A 368 2.51 -8.55 -5.94
C ILE A 368 2.55 -10.06 -6.07
N ASP A 369 1.43 -10.73 -6.36
CA ASP A 369 1.32 -12.19 -6.46
C ASP A 369 1.31 -12.75 -7.89
N ASP A 370 1.45 -11.88 -8.90
CA ASP A 370 1.55 -12.19 -10.33
C ASP A 370 0.28 -12.87 -10.87
N ASP A 371 -0.88 -12.42 -10.39
CA ASP A 371 -2.20 -12.92 -10.80
C ASP A 371 -2.84 -12.11 -11.94
N GLY A 372 -2.22 -10.98 -12.30
CA GLY A 372 -2.64 -10.06 -13.34
C GLY A 372 -3.35 -8.80 -12.84
N PHE A 373 -3.62 -8.66 -11.54
CA PHE A 373 -4.31 -7.53 -10.95
C PHE A 373 -3.43 -6.78 -9.94
N PRO A 374 -3.38 -5.44 -9.98
CA PRO A 374 -2.65 -4.67 -8.98
C PRO A 374 -3.25 -4.77 -7.57
N ASP A 375 -2.36 -4.93 -6.59
CA ASP A 375 -2.71 -5.02 -5.17
C ASP A 375 -2.47 -3.71 -4.41
N VAL A 376 -3.06 -3.62 -3.23
CA VAL A 376 -2.93 -2.45 -2.34
C VAL A 376 -2.56 -2.84 -0.92
N ALA A 377 -1.76 -1.99 -0.28
CA ALA A 377 -1.52 -2.03 1.15
C ALA A 377 -2.19 -0.85 1.86
N ILE A 378 -2.77 -1.12 3.02
CA ILE A 378 -3.47 -0.13 3.86
C ILE A 378 -2.92 -0.17 5.28
N GLY A 379 -2.47 0.98 5.78
CA GLY A 379 -1.88 1.13 7.11
C GLY A 379 -2.91 1.43 8.20
N ALA A 380 -2.68 0.86 9.38
CA ALA A 380 -3.38 1.13 10.64
C ALA A 380 -2.35 1.37 11.76
N PRO A 381 -1.63 2.51 11.74
CA PRO A 381 -0.44 2.70 12.57
C PRO A 381 -0.71 2.75 14.07
N LYS A 382 -1.93 3.04 14.49
CA LYS A 382 -2.29 3.12 15.92
C LYS A 382 -2.83 1.82 16.49
N GLU A 383 -3.04 0.81 15.65
CA GLU A 383 -3.55 -0.49 16.07
C GLU A 383 -2.65 -1.14 17.13
N ASP A 384 -3.27 -1.91 18.03
CA ASP A 384 -2.62 -2.59 19.14
C ASP A 384 -1.78 -1.62 20.01
N ASN A 385 -2.34 -0.45 20.32
CA ASN A 385 -1.72 0.59 21.15
C ASN A 385 -0.40 1.12 20.55
N TYR A 386 -0.50 1.67 19.33
CA TYR A 386 0.63 2.26 18.58
C TYR A 386 1.71 1.27 18.16
N ILE A 387 1.46 -0.04 18.22
CA ILE A 387 2.35 -1.01 17.57
C ILE A 387 2.23 -0.86 16.05
N GLY A 388 0.99 -0.82 15.57
CA GLY A 388 0.64 -0.61 14.18
C GLY A 388 0.59 -1.88 13.36
N ALA A 389 -0.24 -1.86 12.33
CA ALA A 389 -0.43 -2.96 11.39
C ALA A 389 -0.53 -2.44 9.95
N VAL A 390 -0.30 -3.35 9.00
CA VAL A 390 -0.57 -3.14 7.58
C VAL A 390 -1.36 -4.31 7.02
N TYR A 391 -2.39 -4.01 6.24
CA TYR A 391 -3.27 -4.97 5.61
C TYR A 391 -3.02 -4.97 4.11
N ILE A 392 -2.94 -6.15 3.50
CA ILE A 392 -2.78 -6.29 2.04
C ILE A 392 -4.08 -6.85 1.47
N TYR A 393 -4.58 -6.17 0.45
CA TYR A 393 -5.80 -6.52 -0.27
C TYR A 393 -5.46 -6.73 -1.75
N HIS A 394 -6.05 -7.77 -2.32
CA HIS A 394 -5.85 -8.11 -3.72
C HIS A 394 -6.87 -7.46 -4.63
N GLY A 395 -6.41 -7.09 -5.83
CA GLY A 395 -7.28 -6.80 -6.95
C GLY A 395 -7.93 -8.08 -7.50
N ASP A 396 -9.02 -7.91 -8.24
CA ASP A 396 -9.59 -8.96 -9.10
C ASP A 396 -10.33 -8.31 -10.28
N ALA A 397 -10.83 -9.14 -11.21
CA ALA A 397 -11.61 -8.65 -12.35
C ALA A 397 -12.87 -7.83 -11.97
N ASN A 398 -13.32 -7.88 -10.70
CA ASN A 398 -14.46 -7.12 -10.21
C ASN A 398 -14.06 -5.85 -9.46
N GLY A 399 -12.76 -5.60 -9.24
CA GLY A 399 -12.24 -4.51 -8.41
C GLY A 399 -11.33 -5.07 -7.34
N ILE A 400 -11.81 -5.16 -6.09
CA ILE A 400 -10.99 -5.58 -4.95
C ILE A 400 -11.66 -6.69 -4.14
N ILE A 401 -10.86 -7.64 -3.66
CA ILE A 401 -11.34 -8.70 -2.76
C ILE A 401 -11.63 -8.07 -1.38
N PRO A 402 -12.87 -8.17 -0.84
CA PRO A 402 -13.24 -7.46 0.39
C PRO A 402 -12.47 -7.91 1.65
N GLN A 403 -11.99 -9.15 1.66
CA GLN A 403 -11.22 -9.72 2.76
C GLN A 403 -9.73 -9.52 2.48
N TYR A 404 -9.02 -8.86 3.41
CA TYR A 404 -7.57 -8.77 3.32
C TYR A 404 -6.98 -10.18 3.29
N SER A 405 -5.95 -10.32 2.50
CA SER A 405 -5.33 -11.60 2.24
C SER A 405 -4.18 -11.85 3.25
N MET A 406 -3.62 -10.78 3.83
CA MET A 406 -2.54 -10.81 4.82
C MET A 406 -2.59 -9.58 5.71
N LYS A 407 -2.27 -9.79 6.98
CA LYS A 407 -2.07 -8.75 7.99
C LYS A 407 -0.65 -8.83 8.52
N LEU A 408 0.05 -7.71 8.49
CA LEU A 408 1.40 -7.52 8.98
C LEU A 408 1.35 -6.71 10.27
N SER A 409 1.41 -7.37 11.42
CA SER A 409 1.52 -6.69 12.71
C SER A 409 2.97 -6.29 12.98
N GLY A 410 3.20 -5.04 13.38
CA GLY A 410 4.52 -4.55 13.78
C GLY A 410 5.16 -5.43 14.86
N GLN A 411 4.36 -5.96 15.81
CA GLN A 411 4.82 -6.86 16.87
C GLN A 411 5.45 -8.15 16.33
N THR A 412 4.87 -8.70 15.25
CA THR A 412 5.31 -9.97 14.66
C THR A 412 6.57 -9.76 13.82
N VAL A 413 6.68 -8.61 13.14
CA VAL A 413 7.85 -8.25 12.32
C VAL A 413 9.04 -7.90 13.21
N ASN A 414 8.86 -6.99 14.18
CA ASN A 414 9.85 -6.67 15.20
C ASN A 414 9.18 -5.96 16.40
N PRO A 415 9.34 -6.46 17.65
CA PRO A 415 8.65 -5.93 18.83
C PRO A 415 8.96 -4.46 19.18
N LYS A 416 10.03 -3.89 18.63
CA LYS A 416 10.43 -2.49 18.84
C LYS A 416 9.65 -1.49 17.98
N LEU A 417 8.98 -1.96 16.93
CA LEU A 417 8.28 -1.09 15.99
C LEU A 417 7.12 -0.37 16.67
N ARG A 418 6.96 0.92 16.36
CA ARG A 418 5.84 1.75 16.79
C ARG A 418 5.37 2.62 15.64
N MET A 419 4.06 2.81 15.53
CA MET A 419 3.40 3.44 14.38
C MET A 419 3.72 2.73 13.06
N PHE A 420 3.87 1.39 13.09
CA PHE A 420 4.11 0.60 11.88
C PHE A 420 2.94 0.72 10.92
N GLY A 421 3.17 1.21 9.71
CA GLY A 421 2.11 1.51 8.74
C GLY A 421 1.78 2.99 8.62
N GLN A 422 2.58 3.90 9.21
CA GLN A 422 2.38 5.34 9.02
C GLN A 422 2.62 5.77 7.57
N SER A 423 3.59 5.14 6.91
CA SER A 423 3.88 5.35 5.50
C SER A 423 4.22 4.03 4.84
N ILE A 424 3.84 3.89 3.58
CA ILE A 424 4.01 2.67 2.80
C ILE A 424 4.47 3.08 1.40
N SER A 425 5.38 2.31 0.83
CA SER A 425 5.78 2.41 -0.58
C SER A 425 5.97 1.01 -1.14
N GLY A 426 5.39 0.76 -2.31
CA GLY A 426 5.52 -0.49 -3.07
C GLY A 426 5.70 -0.21 -4.56
N GLY A 427 5.54 -1.26 -5.38
CA GLY A 427 5.61 -1.17 -6.84
C GLY A 427 7.02 -1.24 -7.42
N VAL A 428 8.05 -1.47 -6.60
CA VAL A 428 9.43 -1.63 -7.06
C VAL A 428 10.00 -2.96 -6.58
N ASP A 429 10.57 -3.71 -7.51
CA ASP A 429 11.40 -4.87 -7.21
C ASP A 429 12.76 -4.41 -6.66
N MET A 430 12.96 -4.59 -5.35
CA MET A 430 14.11 -4.10 -4.60
C MET A 430 15.18 -5.17 -4.42
N ASP A 431 14.87 -6.46 -4.64
CA ASP A 431 15.83 -7.56 -4.55
C ASP A 431 16.14 -8.27 -5.88
N SER A 432 15.51 -7.83 -6.97
CA SER A 432 15.65 -8.33 -8.34
C SER A 432 15.15 -9.78 -8.52
N ASN A 433 14.11 -10.17 -7.78
CA ASN A 433 13.47 -11.48 -7.93
C ASN A 433 12.28 -11.48 -8.92
N GLY A 434 11.96 -10.32 -9.50
CA GLY A 434 10.88 -10.09 -10.46
C GLY A 434 9.51 -9.81 -9.88
N TYR A 435 9.40 -9.70 -8.55
CA TYR A 435 8.19 -9.32 -7.84
C TYR A 435 8.39 -7.95 -7.15
N PRO A 436 7.38 -7.08 -7.16
CA PRO A 436 7.43 -5.84 -6.38
C PRO A 436 7.59 -6.13 -4.89
N ASP A 437 8.44 -5.36 -4.21
CA ASP A 437 8.63 -5.44 -2.77
C ASP A 437 7.88 -4.30 -2.06
N MET A 438 7.85 -4.35 -0.72
CA MET A 438 7.11 -3.39 0.09
C MET A 438 7.99 -2.78 1.18
N THR A 439 7.91 -1.46 1.35
CA THR A 439 8.58 -0.72 2.42
C THR A 439 7.56 -0.06 3.33
N VAL A 440 7.75 -0.17 4.65
CA VAL A 440 6.84 0.36 5.67
C VAL A 440 7.60 1.19 6.70
N GLY A 441 7.11 2.40 6.97
CA GLY A 441 7.62 3.30 8.00
C GLY A 441 6.98 3.07 9.37
N ALA A 442 7.80 3.19 10.42
CA ALA A 442 7.44 3.09 11.83
C ALA A 442 8.07 4.23 12.63
N PHE A 443 7.65 5.46 12.30
CA PHE A 443 8.35 6.69 12.65
C PHE A 443 8.51 6.94 14.15
N LEU A 444 7.57 6.48 14.98
CA LEU A 444 7.62 6.68 16.43
C LEU A 444 8.71 5.83 17.10
N SER A 445 9.18 4.80 16.40
CA SER A 445 10.34 3.99 16.78
C SER A 445 11.61 4.35 16.00
N ASP A 446 11.55 5.34 15.10
CA ASP A 446 12.63 5.71 14.18
C ASP A 446 13.13 4.54 13.32
N ASN A 447 12.22 3.67 12.85
CA ASN A 447 12.54 2.51 12.02
C ASN A 447 11.77 2.49 10.69
N VAL A 448 12.38 1.85 9.69
CA VAL A 448 11.77 1.49 8.42
C VAL A 448 12.04 0.01 8.13
N VAL A 449 11.05 -0.69 7.61
CA VAL A 449 11.13 -2.10 7.27
C VAL A 449 10.91 -2.28 5.78
N LEU A 450 11.88 -2.91 5.10
CA LEU A 450 11.71 -3.46 3.76
C LEU A 450 11.37 -4.95 3.88
N LEU A 451 10.21 -5.32 3.35
CA LEU A 451 9.68 -6.67 3.25
C LEU A 451 9.75 -7.11 1.80
N ARG A 452 10.25 -8.32 1.58
CA ARG A 452 10.48 -8.85 0.24
C ARG A 452 9.40 -9.82 -0.16
N SER A 453 8.95 -9.74 -1.40
CA SER A 453 8.00 -10.69 -1.96
C SER A 453 8.69 -12.00 -2.32
N ARG A 454 7.97 -13.10 -2.25
CA ARG A 454 8.43 -14.45 -2.55
C ARG A 454 7.82 -14.85 -3.90
N PRO A 455 8.58 -15.54 -4.76
CA PRO A 455 8.03 -16.07 -6.00
C PRO A 455 6.81 -16.94 -5.78
N VAL A 456 5.77 -16.73 -6.61
CA VAL A 456 4.50 -17.43 -6.53
C VAL A 456 4.48 -18.57 -7.55
N ILE A 457 4.04 -19.75 -7.09
CA ILE A 457 3.88 -20.94 -7.92
C ILE A 457 2.39 -21.18 -8.13
N THR A 458 1.94 -21.06 -9.37
CA THR A 458 0.56 -21.34 -9.77
C THR A 458 0.46 -22.81 -10.19
N MET A 459 -0.36 -23.57 -9.46
CA MET A 459 -0.58 -25.00 -9.68
C MET A 459 -1.90 -25.23 -10.42
N ASN A 460 -1.84 -25.77 -11.63
CA ASN A 460 -2.99 -26.30 -12.34
C ASN A 460 -3.12 -27.80 -12.07
N ILE A 461 -4.23 -28.20 -11.45
CA ILE A 461 -4.51 -29.58 -11.05
C ILE A 461 -5.82 -30.01 -11.68
N ALA A 462 -5.77 -31.04 -12.52
CA ALA A 462 -6.94 -31.66 -13.13
C ALA A 462 -7.09 -33.10 -12.63
N ILE A 463 -8.28 -33.44 -12.12
CA ILE A 463 -8.61 -34.80 -11.70
C ILE A 463 -9.68 -35.36 -12.63
N PHE A 464 -9.30 -36.37 -13.41
CA PHE A 464 -10.18 -37.07 -14.32
C PHE A 464 -10.74 -38.33 -13.66
N LEU A 465 -12.07 -38.44 -13.70
CA LEU A 465 -12.86 -39.55 -13.17
C LEU A 465 -13.77 -40.09 -14.28
N PRO A 466 -14.18 -41.37 -14.24
CA PRO A 466 -15.23 -41.86 -15.13
C PRO A 466 -16.56 -41.18 -14.82
N ILE A 467 -17.40 -41.03 -15.85
CA ILE A 467 -18.71 -40.35 -15.76
C ILE A 467 -19.64 -41.06 -14.78
N SER A 468 -19.56 -42.39 -14.71
CA SER A 468 -20.36 -43.21 -13.79
C SER A 468 -19.62 -44.50 -13.46
N ILE A 469 -20.04 -45.14 -12.36
CA ILE A 469 -19.53 -46.44 -11.93
C ILE A 469 -20.67 -47.44 -12.08
N ASN A 470 -20.47 -48.45 -12.93
CA ASN A 470 -21.46 -49.52 -13.07
C ASN A 470 -21.28 -50.54 -11.95
N ILE A 471 -22.12 -50.44 -10.91
CA ILE A 471 -22.05 -51.31 -9.74
C ILE A 471 -22.42 -52.78 -10.01
N THR A 472 -23.06 -53.07 -11.14
CA THR A 472 -23.53 -54.42 -11.49
C THR A 472 -22.51 -55.27 -12.24
N ALA A 473 -21.43 -54.65 -12.75
CA ALA A 473 -20.42 -55.31 -13.56
C ALA A 473 -19.02 -55.06 -12.97
N PRO A 474 -18.59 -55.83 -11.95
CA PRO A 474 -17.27 -55.66 -11.34
C PRO A 474 -16.17 -55.84 -12.37
N GLN A 475 -15.34 -54.80 -12.53
CA GLN A 475 -14.26 -54.73 -13.53
C GLN A 475 -12.88 -55.08 -12.96
N CYS A 476 -12.74 -55.15 -11.63
CA CYS A 476 -11.46 -55.40 -10.97
C CYS A 476 -11.56 -56.56 -9.98
N HIS A 477 -10.38 -57.05 -9.58
CA HIS A 477 -10.23 -58.03 -8.52
C HIS A 477 -9.42 -57.43 -7.38
N ASP A 478 -9.88 -57.64 -6.15
CA ASP A 478 -9.10 -57.45 -4.92
C ASP A 478 -8.86 -58.83 -4.31
N GLY A 479 -7.67 -59.37 -4.54
CA GLY A 479 -7.38 -60.79 -4.32
C GLY A 479 -8.25 -61.71 -5.19
N LEU A 480 -9.15 -62.48 -4.54
CA LEU A 480 -10.09 -63.40 -5.20
C LEU A 480 -11.51 -62.83 -5.34
N GLN A 481 -11.80 -61.66 -4.75
CA GLN A 481 -13.14 -61.07 -4.80
C GLN A 481 -13.28 -60.12 -5.99
N PRO A 482 -14.32 -60.29 -6.84
CA PRO A 482 -14.65 -59.31 -7.87
C PRO A 482 -15.22 -58.06 -7.20
N VAL A 483 -14.62 -56.91 -7.49
CA VAL A 483 -14.94 -55.61 -6.89
C VAL A 483 -15.11 -54.55 -7.96
N ASN A 484 -15.94 -53.56 -7.67
CA ASN A 484 -16.07 -52.38 -8.52
C ASN A 484 -14.87 -51.46 -8.31
N CYS A 485 -14.36 -50.87 -9.39
CA CYS A 485 -13.22 -49.98 -9.35
C CYS A 485 -13.43 -48.80 -10.30
N LEU A 486 -12.68 -47.74 -10.08
CA LEU A 486 -12.58 -46.60 -10.98
C LEU A 486 -11.13 -46.20 -11.20
N ASN A 487 -10.84 -45.77 -12.42
CA ASN A 487 -9.56 -45.15 -12.75
C ASN A 487 -9.64 -43.67 -12.40
N VAL A 488 -8.74 -43.22 -11.53
CA VAL A 488 -8.56 -41.81 -11.17
C VAL A 488 -7.25 -41.34 -11.77
N THR A 489 -7.30 -40.33 -12.63
CA THR A 489 -6.07 -39.71 -13.15
C THR A 489 -5.94 -38.31 -12.62
N ALA A 490 -4.86 -38.03 -11.89
CA ALA A 490 -4.55 -36.69 -11.41
C ALA A 490 -3.38 -36.14 -12.23
N CYS A 491 -3.61 -35.06 -12.96
CA CYS A 491 -2.62 -34.35 -13.76
C CYS A 491 -2.25 -33.05 -13.07
N PHE A 492 -0.95 -32.78 -13.03
CA PHE A 492 -0.38 -31.63 -12.35
C PHE A 492 0.51 -30.88 -13.32
N ARG A 493 0.36 -29.56 -13.35
CA ARG A 493 1.21 -28.65 -14.11
C ARG A 493 1.44 -27.40 -13.28
N PHE A 494 2.67 -26.89 -13.24
CA PHE A 494 2.96 -25.64 -12.55
C PHE A 494 3.57 -24.61 -13.48
N SER A 495 3.32 -23.35 -13.13
CA SER A 495 3.86 -22.16 -13.76
C SER A 495 4.16 -21.11 -12.70
N GLY A 496 4.86 -20.05 -13.09
CA GLY A 496 5.19 -18.92 -12.23
C GLY A 496 6.34 -18.13 -12.83
N LYS A 497 6.52 -16.91 -12.33
CA LYS A 497 7.59 -16.01 -12.77
C LYS A 497 8.81 -16.19 -11.86
N HIS A 498 10.00 -16.33 -12.45
CA HIS A 498 11.26 -16.56 -11.73
C HIS A 498 11.22 -17.71 -10.69
N VAL A 499 10.47 -18.77 -11.00
CA VAL A 499 10.42 -19.99 -10.19
C VAL A 499 11.50 -20.99 -10.62
N PRO A 500 11.91 -21.94 -9.75
CA PRO A 500 12.85 -22.99 -10.12
C PRO A 500 12.34 -23.88 -11.26
N GLU A 501 13.26 -24.46 -12.04
CA GLU A 501 12.92 -25.39 -13.14
C GLU A 501 12.24 -26.67 -12.66
N GLU A 502 12.54 -27.11 -11.44
CA GLU A 502 11.95 -28.29 -10.81
C GLU A 502 11.44 -27.99 -9.41
N ILE A 503 10.28 -28.54 -9.07
CA ILE A 503 9.69 -28.45 -7.73
C ILE A 503 9.24 -29.82 -7.23
N GLY A 504 9.40 -30.02 -5.91
CA GLY A 504 8.84 -31.16 -5.21
C GLY A 504 7.45 -30.84 -4.66
N LEU A 505 6.42 -31.56 -5.13
CA LEU A 505 5.06 -31.48 -4.63
C LEU A 505 4.76 -32.71 -3.75
N ASN A 506 4.39 -32.47 -2.50
CA ASN A 506 3.78 -33.51 -1.65
C ASN A 506 2.26 -33.30 -1.67
N TYR A 507 1.49 -34.29 -2.10
CA TYR A 507 0.03 -34.19 -2.15
C TYR A 507 -0.66 -35.41 -1.56
N ASN A 508 -1.89 -35.16 -1.10
CA ASN A 508 -2.76 -36.15 -0.48
C ASN A 508 -4.04 -36.30 -1.30
N LEU A 509 -4.24 -37.47 -1.91
CA LEU A 509 -5.48 -37.80 -2.60
C LEU A 509 -6.40 -38.56 -1.64
N THR A 510 -7.55 -37.97 -1.28
CA THR A 510 -8.49 -38.57 -0.33
C THR A 510 -9.78 -38.97 -1.04
N ALA A 511 -10.25 -40.19 -0.78
CA ALA A 511 -11.52 -40.69 -1.29
C ALA A 511 -12.68 -40.43 -0.30
N ASP A 512 -13.88 -40.19 -0.83
CA ASP A 512 -15.14 -40.04 -0.07
C ASP A 512 -15.04 -39.04 1.11
N VAL A 513 -14.48 -37.86 0.84
CA VAL A 513 -14.15 -36.81 1.83
C VAL A 513 -15.36 -36.49 2.73
N ALA A 514 -16.56 -36.35 2.16
CA ALA A 514 -17.77 -36.03 2.92
C ALA A 514 -18.16 -37.09 3.98
N LYS A 515 -17.84 -38.37 3.75
CA LYS A 515 -18.05 -39.43 4.74
C LYS A 515 -16.96 -39.42 5.81
N LYS A 516 -15.71 -39.18 5.41
CA LYS A 516 -14.58 -39.05 6.33
C LYS A 516 -14.76 -37.88 7.30
N GLU A 517 -15.24 -36.73 6.82
CA GLU A 517 -15.58 -35.57 7.66
C GLU A 517 -16.68 -35.90 8.69
N LYS A 518 -17.64 -36.75 8.31
CA LYS A 518 -18.70 -37.24 9.22
C LYS A 518 -18.24 -38.41 10.09
N SER A 519 -16.96 -38.74 10.12
CA SER A 519 -16.39 -39.90 10.83
C SER A 519 -17.06 -41.24 10.45
N GLN A 520 -17.54 -41.36 9.21
CA GLN A 520 -18.12 -42.58 8.66
C GLN A 520 -17.09 -43.34 7.82
N GLN A 521 -17.27 -44.66 7.68
CA GLN A 521 -16.40 -45.45 6.82
C GLN A 521 -16.53 -44.99 5.35
N PRO A 522 -15.41 -44.74 4.65
CA PRO A 522 -15.43 -44.36 3.25
C PRO A 522 -15.87 -45.54 2.39
N ARG A 523 -16.66 -45.25 1.36
CA ARG A 523 -17.15 -46.25 0.39
C ARG A 523 -16.11 -46.58 -0.66
N VAL A 524 -15.14 -45.69 -0.86
CA VAL A 524 -14.07 -45.84 -1.83
C VAL A 524 -12.74 -45.91 -1.09
N TYR A 525 -11.88 -46.84 -1.49
CA TYR A 525 -10.55 -47.03 -0.91
C TYR A 525 -9.52 -47.27 -2.01
N PHE A 526 -8.27 -46.99 -1.66
CA PHE A 526 -7.11 -47.30 -2.48
C PHE A 526 -6.38 -48.49 -1.86
N VAL A 527 -5.71 -49.28 -2.70
CA VAL A 527 -4.83 -50.37 -2.26
C VAL A 527 -3.40 -49.94 -2.53
N THR A 528 -2.61 -49.79 -1.47
CA THR A 528 -1.20 -49.38 -1.56
C THR A 528 -0.38 -50.36 -0.74
N SER A 529 0.57 -51.08 -1.36
CA SER A 529 1.41 -52.08 -0.69
C SER A 529 0.63 -53.17 0.08
N GLY A 530 -0.59 -53.50 -0.36
CA GLY A 530 -1.44 -54.53 0.26
C GLY A 530 -2.34 -54.03 1.41
N GLU A 531 -2.25 -52.75 1.80
CA GLU A 531 -3.13 -52.16 2.82
C GLU A 531 -4.23 -51.31 2.17
N THR A 532 -5.43 -51.38 2.75
CA THR A 532 -6.57 -50.56 2.33
C THR A 532 -6.52 -49.20 3.00
N ALA A 533 -6.44 -48.13 2.20
CA ALA A 533 -6.33 -46.77 2.68
C ALA A 533 -7.40 -45.87 2.04
N GLY A 534 -8.07 -45.03 2.84
CA GLY A 534 -8.99 -44.01 2.31
C GLY A 534 -8.27 -42.77 1.76
N GLN A 535 -6.94 -42.74 1.83
CA GLN A 535 -6.10 -41.64 1.42
C GLN A 535 -4.74 -42.16 0.93
N ILE A 536 -4.25 -41.59 -0.16
CA ILE A 536 -2.90 -41.79 -0.66
C ILE A 536 -2.09 -40.52 -0.40
N THR A 537 -0.85 -40.68 0.04
CA THR A 537 0.13 -39.60 0.16
C THR A 537 1.28 -39.89 -0.80
N GLU A 538 1.58 -38.97 -1.71
CA GLU A 538 2.59 -39.16 -2.75
C GLU A 538 3.50 -37.95 -2.86
N LYS A 539 4.71 -38.21 -3.39
CA LYS A 539 5.68 -37.17 -3.71
C LYS A 539 5.91 -37.14 -5.21
N LEU A 540 5.81 -35.96 -5.80
CA LEU A 540 5.96 -35.75 -7.22
C LEU A 540 7.02 -34.70 -7.48
N GLN A 541 8.01 -35.04 -8.30
CA GLN A 541 8.86 -34.04 -8.93
C GLN A 541 8.17 -33.56 -10.19
N LEU A 542 7.97 -32.25 -10.29
CA LEU A 542 7.40 -31.57 -11.44
C LEU A 542 8.47 -30.73 -12.10
N SER A 543 8.43 -30.66 -13.43
CA SER A 543 9.29 -29.79 -14.25
C SER A 543 8.48 -28.63 -14.81
N PHE A 544 9.10 -27.46 -14.94
CA PHE A 544 8.44 -26.20 -15.30
C PHE A 544 7.60 -26.33 -16.57
N MET A 545 6.34 -25.91 -16.49
CA MET A 545 5.38 -25.93 -17.61
C MET A 545 5.08 -27.31 -18.22
N GLN A 546 5.62 -28.40 -17.67
CA GLN A 546 5.34 -29.77 -18.12
C GLN A 546 4.21 -30.38 -17.30
N GLU A 547 3.28 -31.03 -17.99
CA GLU A 547 2.21 -31.78 -17.34
C GLU A 547 2.70 -33.17 -16.94
N LYS A 548 2.42 -33.57 -15.70
CA LYS A 548 2.71 -34.90 -15.19
C LYS A 548 1.45 -35.50 -14.58
N CYS A 549 1.03 -36.62 -15.16
CA CYS A 549 -0.16 -37.34 -14.70
C CYS A 549 0.23 -38.58 -13.87
N LYS A 550 -0.57 -38.84 -12.84
CA LYS A 550 -0.51 -40.04 -12.00
C LYS A 550 -1.85 -40.76 -12.10
N HIS A 551 -1.77 -42.05 -12.39
CA HIS A 551 -2.94 -42.91 -12.51
C HIS A 551 -3.09 -43.74 -11.24
N TYR A 552 -4.30 -43.77 -10.72
CA TYR A 552 -4.68 -44.52 -9.54
C TYR A 552 -5.87 -45.41 -9.86
N LEU A 553 -5.86 -46.58 -9.27
CA LEU A 553 -7.02 -47.47 -9.25
C LEU A 553 -7.65 -47.38 -7.86
N ALA A 554 -8.89 -46.90 -7.81
CA ALA A 554 -9.66 -46.85 -6.58
C ALA A 554 -10.75 -47.92 -6.61
N TYR A 555 -10.99 -48.58 -5.48
CA TYR A 555 -11.95 -49.65 -5.31
C TYR A 555 -13.16 -49.17 -4.53
N VAL A 556 -14.33 -49.73 -4.83
CA VAL A 556 -15.60 -49.41 -4.19
C VAL A 556 -16.02 -50.61 -3.35
N LYS A 557 -16.39 -50.36 -2.09
CA LYS A 557 -16.91 -51.37 -1.15
C LYS A 557 -18.34 -51.78 -1.48
#